data_AF-A0A1C1CFA5-F1
#
_entry.id   AF-A0A1C1CFA5-F1
#
_cell.length_a   1.000
_cell.length_b   1.000
_cell.length_c   1.000
_cell.angle_alpha   90.00
_cell.angle_beta   90.00
_cell.angle_gamma   90.00
#
_symmetry.space_group_name_H-M   'P 1'
#
loop_
_entity.id
_entity.type
_entity.pdbx_description
1 polymer ?
#
loop_
_entity_poly.entity_id
_entity_poly.type
_entity_poly.pdbx_seq_one_letter_code
_entity_poly.pdbx_strand_id
1 'polypeptide(L)'
;MTVEDQTSTLLATLTTALESAASAFPDTEQQFLPPSEGISLLDIKNDLLLSYLQNLVFLVVLRLRNGYSEDSGDITSDVVKKLVELRIYLERGVRPLESKLKYQIDKVVRAAEEADRRTAQKVTAKQKKSKEPTTKELAGDVSDEFDSDNAESDEDHDAPEKDVTNADFSAAPRPAALLQSAGAMKKEAATSKSRSTASGAYKPPRITPTAMPVPATQRDRDAPARKRKSQLLDEYIDEELSTAPRAQPSIGSNHTIVKHGRGAMSTRDRENERERAEYEERNFVRLPAESKAEKRKARLRGEADSRDLFGGEDWTGLGGLGDRINRTVAGRSREEKTSLLERRQKRGRDTQDGPRGDGVGLGESFEKRRKVMQQRLDKKSGRKG
;
A
#
# COMPACT_ATOMS: atom_id res chain seq x y z
N MET A 1 -30.70 26.58 -23.69
CA MET A 1 -29.58 27.24 -24.38
C MET A 1 -28.27 26.77 -23.76
N THR A 2 -27.94 25.47 -23.80
CA THR A 2 -26.87 24.96 -22.91
C THR A 2 -25.96 23.91 -23.54
N VAL A 3 -26.39 23.16 -24.57
CA VAL A 3 -25.56 22.11 -25.16
C VAL A 3 -24.65 22.66 -26.28
N GLU A 4 -25.15 23.58 -27.10
CA GLU A 4 -24.40 24.18 -28.21
C GLU A 4 -23.30 25.15 -27.72
N ASP A 5 -23.55 25.88 -26.62
CA ASP A 5 -22.55 26.74 -25.99
C ASP A 5 -21.44 25.91 -25.31
N GLN A 6 -21.76 24.70 -24.84
CA GLN A 6 -20.77 23.78 -24.26
C GLN A 6 -19.87 23.17 -25.32
N THR A 7 -20.39 22.79 -26.50
CA THR A 7 -19.55 22.20 -27.56
C THR A 7 -18.61 23.24 -28.17
N SER A 8 -19.07 24.48 -28.37
CA SER A 8 -18.23 25.56 -28.91
C SER A 8 -17.10 25.96 -27.94
N THR A 9 -17.39 26.06 -26.64
CA THR A 9 -16.36 26.32 -25.62
C THR A 9 -15.35 25.18 -25.52
N LEU A 10 -15.79 23.91 -25.57
CA LEU A 10 -14.89 22.75 -25.58
C LEU A 10 -13.98 22.73 -26.81
N LEU A 11 -14.52 23.01 -28.00
CA LEU A 11 -13.70 23.11 -29.22
C LEU A 11 -12.67 24.24 -29.12
N ALA A 12 -13.04 25.41 -28.59
CA ALA A 12 -12.11 26.51 -28.37
C ALA A 12 -10.99 26.17 -27.35
N THR A 13 -11.31 25.40 -26.31
CA THR A 13 -10.28 24.90 -25.38
C THR A 13 -9.35 23.87 -26.02
N LEU A 14 -9.88 23.03 -26.92
CA LEU A 14 -9.09 22.04 -27.65
C LEU A 14 -8.12 22.73 -28.61
N THR A 15 -8.59 23.75 -29.35
CA THR A 15 -7.73 24.51 -30.28
C THR A 15 -6.62 25.26 -29.56
N THR A 16 -6.94 25.93 -28.44
CA THR A 16 -5.91 26.63 -27.63
C THR A 16 -4.91 25.66 -27.01
N ALA A 17 -5.36 24.49 -26.56
CA ALA A 17 -4.46 23.43 -26.08
C ALA A 17 -3.55 22.88 -27.19
N LEU A 18 -4.07 22.71 -28.42
CA LEU A 18 -3.27 22.28 -29.57
C LEU A 18 -2.25 23.34 -30.01
N GLU A 19 -2.60 24.62 -30.02
CA GLU A 19 -1.66 25.71 -30.31
C GLU A 19 -0.56 25.81 -29.23
N SER A 20 -0.95 25.65 -27.96
CA SER A 20 0.02 25.58 -26.85
C SER A 20 0.93 24.36 -26.94
N ALA A 21 0.41 23.20 -27.36
CA ALA A 21 1.23 22.01 -27.57
C ALA A 21 2.15 22.17 -28.79
N ALA A 22 1.64 22.73 -29.89
CA ALA A 22 2.38 23.00 -31.12
C ALA A 22 3.61 23.90 -30.88
N SER A 23 3.45 24.93 -30.04
CA SER A 23 4.53 25.86 -29.67
C SER A 23 5.53 25.28 -28.65
N ALA A 24 5.19 24.19 -27.96
CA ALA A 24 6.06 23.52 -27.00
C ALA A 24 6.92 22.41 -27.63
N PHE A 25 6.68 22.03 -28.90
CA PHE A 25 7.51 21.02 -29.56
C PHE A 25 8.89 21.61 -29.90
N PRO A 26 9.99 20.96 -29.49
CA PRO A 26 11.32 21.37 -29.91
C PRO A 26 11.54 21.05 -31.39
N ASP A 27 12.16 21.97 -32.13
CA ASP A 27 12.49 21.81 -33.57
C ASP A 27 13.49 20.66 -33.84
N THR A 28 14.09 20.10 -32.80
CA THR A 28 15.18 19.13 -32.92
C THR A 28 14.67 17.72 -32.66
N GLU A 29 14.56 16.91 -33.73
CA GLU A 29 14.12 15.50 -33.69
C GLU A 29 14.88 14.64 -32.66
N GLN A 30 16.11 15.04 -32.32
CA GLN A 30 16.99 14.35 -31.37
C GLN A 30 16.46 14.33 -29.93
N GLN A 31 15.59 15.26 -29.53
CA GLN A 31 15.03 15.30 -28.18
C GLN A 31 13.90 14.28 -27.98
N PHE A 32 13.35 13.71 -29.06
CA PHE A 32 12.32 12.68 -29.00
C PHE A 32 12.89 11.27 -28.91
N LEU A 33 14.20 11.09 -29.15
CA LEU A 33 14.83 9.80 -28.96
C LEU A 33 15.00 9.53 -27.46
N PRO A 34 14.68 8.31 -26.98
CA PRO A 34 14.86 7.97 -25.58
C PRO A 34 16.34 8.16 -25.21
N PRO A 35 16.64 8.82 -24.08
CA PRO A 35 18.01 9.05 -23.66
C PRO A 35 18.72 7.70 -23.45
N SER A 36 19.95 7.57 -23.94
CA SER A 36 20.71 6.30 -23.91
C SER A 36 20.95 5.75 -22.50
N GLU A 37 20.78 6.57 -21.48
CA GLU A 37 21.01 6.24 -20.06
C GLU A 37 19.71 6.28 -19.21
N GLY A 38 18.56 6.02 -19.83
CA GLY A 38 17.26 5.95 -19.17
C GLY A 38 16.92 4.60 -18.53
N ILE A 39 15.92 4.61 -17.64
CA ILE A 39 15.26 3.37 -17.18
C ILE A 39 14.28 2.96 -18.29
N SER A 40 14.54 1.84 -18.96
CA SER A 40 13.71 1.36 -20.09
C SER A 40 12.22 1.22 -19.76
N LEU A 41 11.86 0.94 -18.50
CA LEU A 41 10.47 0.90 -18.06
C LEU A 41 9.76 2.26 -18.20
N LEU A 42 10.45 3.35 -17.88
CA LEU A 42 9.88 4.70 -17.94
C LEU A 42 9.72 5.15 -19.39
N ASP A 43 10.65 4.77 -20.27
CA ASP A 43 10.54 5.04 -21.71
C ASP A 43 9.33 4.31 -22.30
N ILE A 44 9.19 3.01 -22.02
CA ILE A 44 8.03 2.22 -22.45
C ILE A 44 6.73 2.80 -21.88
N LYS A 45 6.73 3.28 -20.64
CA LYS A 45 5.55 3.92 -20.04
C LYS A 45 5.16 5.17 -20.81
N ASN A 46 6.13 6.02 -21.17
CA ASN A 46 5.87 7.22 -21.95
C ASN A 46 5.35 6.86 -23.35
N ASP A 47 5.92 5.85 -24.00
CA ASP A 47 5.46 5.34 -25.30
C ASP A 47 4.03 4.80 -25.24
N LEU A 48 3.69 4.04 -24.18
CA LEU A 48 2.35 3.52 -23.97
C LEU A 48 1.33 4.64 -23.71
N LEU A 49 1.71 5.65 -22.93
CA LEU A 49 0.86 6.83 -22.68
C LEU A 49 0.67 7.64 -23.96
N LEU A 50 1.72 7.83 -24.76
CA LEU A 50 1.65 8.51 -26.05
C LEU A 50 0.74 7.75 -27.02
N SER A 51 0.91 6.43 -27.12
CA SER A 51 0.04 5.56 -27.91
C SER A 51 -1.42 5.63 -27.45
N TYR A 52 -1.66 5.70 -26.13
CA TYR A 52 -2.99 5.86 -25.56
C TYR A 52 -3.62 7.21 -25.95
N LEU A 53 -2.86 8.31 -25.83
CA LEU A 53 -3.31 9.63 -26.25
C LEU A 53 -3.59 9.70 -27.76
N GLN A 54 -2.73 9.11 -28.59
CA GLN A 54 -2.92 9.07 -30.05
C GLN A 54 -4.23 8.35 -30.41
N ASN A 55 -4.51 7.19 -29.80
CA ASN A 55 -5.75 6.46 -30.03
C ASN A 55 -6.98 7.22 -29.50
N LEU A 56 -6.84 7.98 -28.40
CA LEU A 56 -7.91 8.83 -27.88
C LEU A 56 -8.21 9.98 -28.84
N VAL A 57 -7.19 10.71 -29.31
CA VAL A 57 -7.35 11.77 -30.31
C VAL A 57 -7.96 11.22 -31.59
N PHE A 58 -7.53 10.04 -32.03
CA PHE A 58 -8.12 9.36 -33.19
C PHE A 58 -9.61 9.05 -32.98
N LEU A 59 -10.01 8.62 -31.78
CA LEU A 59 -11.41 8.42 -31.43
C LEU A 59 -12.19 9.74 -31.49
N VAL A 60 -11.65 10.83 -30.94
CA VAL A 60 -12.28 12.17 -31.00
C VAL A 60 -12.47 12.60 -32.45
N VAL A 61 -11.43 12.47 -33.29
CA VAL A 61 -11.50 12.81 -34.72
C VAL A 61 -12.53 11.95 -35.45
N LEU A 62 -12.59 10.63 -35.18
CA LEU A 62 -13.62 9.74 -35.73
C LEU A 62 -15.02 10.17 -35.32
N ARG A 63 -15.23 10.54 -34.06
CA ARG A 63 -16.52 11.01 -33.54
C ARG A 63 -16.94 12.34 -34.14
N LEU A 64 -15.99 13.25 -34.38
CA LEU A 64 -16.24 14.53 -35.03
C LEU A 64 -16.53 14.38 -36.53
N ARG A 65 -15.84 13.46 -37.21
CA ARG A 65 -15.97 13.27 -38.67
C ARG A 65 -17.16 12.41 -39.07
N ASN A 66 -17.48 11.36 -38.31
CA ASN A 66 -18.43 10.32 -38.73
C ASN A 66 -19.79 10.41 -38.03
N GLY A 67 -20.22 11.59 -37.56
CA GLY A 67 -21.45 11.82 -36.77
C GLY A 67 -22.45 10.66 -36.75
N TYR A 68 -22.45 9.88 -35.66
CA TYR A 68 -23.30 8.70 -35.38
C TYR A 68 -23.56 7.70 -36.54
N SER A 69 -22.76 7.69 -37.59
CA SER A 69 -23.01 6.85 -38.75
C SER A 69 -22.57 5.40 -38.48
N GLU A 70 -23.53 4.47 -38.58
CA GLU A 70 -23.40 3.06 -38.23
C GLU A 70 -22.26 2.33 -39.00
N ASP A 71 -21.94 2.79 -40.21
CA ASP A 71 -20.87 2.24 -41.06
C ASP A 71 -19.47 2.37 -40.45
N SER A 72 -19.29 3.24 -39.46
CA SER A 72 -18.03 3.41 -38.73
C SER A 72 -17.94 2.59 -37.43
N GLY A 73 -18.95 1.75 -37.17
CA GLY A 73 -19.01 0.87 -36.00
C GLY A 73 -17.79 -0.04 -35.87
N ASP A 74 -17.32 -0.62 -36.97
CA ASP A 74 -16.18 -1.56 -36.95
C ASP A 74 -14.88 -0.86 -36.55
N ILE A 75 -14.56 0.26 -37.21
CA ILE A 75 -13.33 1.02 -36.94
C ILE A 75 -13.35 1.60 -35.51
N THR A 76 -14.48 2.14 -35.08
CA THR A 76 -14.62 2.66 -33.72
C THR A 76 -14.50 1.55 -32.69
N SER A 77 -15.07 0.37 -32.95
CA SER A 77 -14.92 -0.79 -32.07
C SER A 77 -13.46 -1.23 -31.94
N ASP A 78 -12.69 -1.22 -33.03
CA ASP A 78 -11.29 -1.62 -33.03
C ASP A 78 -10.39 -0.63 -32.29
N VAL A 79 -10.67 0.67 -32.41
CA VAL A 79 -9.98 1.71 -31.61
C VAL A 79 -10.30 1.53 -30.12
N VAL A 80 -11.56 1.25 -29.78
CA VAL A 80 -11.96 0.98 -28.39
C VAL A 80 -11.26 -0.28 -27.85
N LYS A 81 -11.17 -1.36 -28.64
CA LYS A 81 -10.41 -2.57 -28.26
C LYS A 81 -8.96 -2.24 -27.97
N LYS A 82 -8.28 -1.50 -28.85
CA LYS A 82 -6.89 -1.05 -28.64
C LYS A 82 -6.74 -0.17 -27.39
N LEU A 83 -7.68 0.74 -27.12
CA LEU A 83 -7.67 1.56 -25.90
C LEU A 83 -7.81 0.69 -24.64
N VAL A 84 -8.65 -0.33 -24.67
CA VAL A 84 -8.80 -1.30 -23.58
C VAL A 84 -7.51 -2.11 -23.40
N GLU A 85 -6.88 -2.58 -24.48
CA GLU A 85 -5.59 -3.28 -24.43
C GLU A 85 -4.48 -2.42 -23.81
N LEU A 86 -4.32 -1.18 -24.27
CA LEU A 86 -3.35 -0.23 -23.71
C LEU A 86 -3.61 0.06 -22.23
N ARG A 87 -4.88 0.17 -21.83
CA ARG A 87 -5.26 0.34 -20.43
C ARG A 87 -4.87 -0.86 -19.58
N ILE A 88 -5.06 -2.08 -20.10
CA ILE A 88 -4.64 -3.31 -19.42
C ILE A 88 -3.11 -3.35 -19.26
N TYR A 89 -2.34 -2.95 -20.28
CA TYR A 89 -0.89 -2.87 -20.18
C TYR A 89 -0.43 -1.87 -19.11
N LEU A 90 -1.08 -0.70 -19.00
CA LEU A 90 -0.77 0.27 -17.96
C LEU A 90 -1.16 -0.22 -16.56
N GLU A 91 -2.36 -0.76 -16.38
CA GLU A 91 -2.88 -1.14 -15.06
C GLU A 91 -2.26 -2.44 -14.52
N ARG A 92 -2.11 -3.47 -15.38
CA ARG A 92 -1.66 -4.81 -14.99
C ARG A 92 -0.21 -5.10 -15.34
N GLY A 93 0.36 -4.41 -16.32
CA GLY A 93 1.78 -4.54 -16.70
C GLY A 93 2.67 -3.53 -15.98
N VAL A 94 2.48 -2.24 -16.25
CA VAL A 94 3.38 -1.18 -15.78
C VAL A 94 3.26 -0.96 -14.27
N ARG A 95 2.07 -0.79 -13.70
CA ARG A 95 1.91 -0.50 -12.26
C ARG A 95 2.57 -1.55 -11.33
N PRO A 96 2.42 -2.87 -11.55
CA PRO A 96 3.11 -3.85 -10.73
C PRO A 96 4.64 -3.82 -10.90
N LEU A 97 5.14 -3.55 -12.10
CA LEU A 97 6.58 -3.42 -12.34
C LEU A 97 7.16 -2.18 -11.66
N GLU A 98 6.46 -1.05 -11.72
CA GLU A 98 6.82 0.16 -10.99
C GLU A 98 6.88 -0.08 -9.48
N SER A 99 5.90 -0.79 -8.91
CA SER A 99 5.93 -1.10 -7.48
C SER A 99 7.12 -1.98 -7.07
N LYS A 100 7.54 -2.93 -7.92
CA LYS A 100 8.73 -3.77 -7.68
C LYS A 100 10.04 -3.01 -7.84
N LEU A 101 10.09 -2.08 -8.80
CA LEU A 101 11.29 -1.30 -9.14
C LEU A 101 11.34 0.07 -8.46
N LYS A 102 10.37 0.38 -7.58
CA LYS A 102 10.26 1.67 -6.89
C LYS A 102 11.57 2.13 -6.25
N TYR A 103 12.28 1.23 -5.58
CA TYR A 103 13.57 1.57 -4.97
C TYR A 103 14.63 1.99 -5.99
N GLN A 104 14.68 1.31 -7.15
CA GLN A 104 15.61 1.66 -8.23
C GLN A 104 15.25 2.98 -8.88
N ILE A 105 13.95 3.22 -9.12
CA ILE A 105 13.43 4.48 -9.64
C ILE A 105 13.76 5.62 -8.67
N ASP A 106 13.42 5.50 -7.38
CA ASP A 106 13.70 6.51 -6.36
C ASP A 106 15.21 6.80 -6.24
N LYS A 107 16.05 5.77 -6.37
CA LYS A 107 17.52 5.92 -6.35
C LYS A 107 18.04 6.71 -7.55
N VAL A 108 17.53 6.41 -8.76
CA VAL A 108 17.94 7.12 -9.98
C VAL A 108 17.40 8.56 -9.97
N VAL A 109 16.17 8.78 -9.52
CA VAL A 109 15.59 10.12 -9.34
C VAL A 109 16.42 10.94 -8.36
N ARG A 110 16.79 10.38 -7.20
CA ARG A 110 17.69 11.06 -6.24
C ARG A 110 19.05 11.37 -6.85
N ALA A 111 19.63 10.44 -7.61
CA ALA A 111 20.92 10.67 -8.27
C ALA A 111 20.83 11.78 -9.33
N ALA A 112 19.72 11.84 -10.09
CA ALA A 112 19.45 12.90 -11.06
C ALA A 112 19.24 14.26 -10.37
N GLU A 113 18.42 14.33 -9.32
CA GLU A 113 18.23 15.56 -8.53
C GLU A 113 19.54 16.05 -7.90
N GLU A 114 20.40 15.14 -7.43
CA GLU A 114 21.71 15.50 -6.89
C GLU A 114 22.66 15.98 -8.00
N ALA A 115 22.60 15.38 -9.19
CA ALA A 115 23.34 15.85 -10.36
C ALA A 115 22.89 17.26 -10.77
N ASP A 116 21.59 17.54 -10.80
CA ASP A 116 21.02 18.85 -11.10
C ASP A 116 21.38 19.91 -10.04
N ARG A 117 21.40 19.52 -8.76
CA ARG A 117 21.90 20.41 -7.70
C ARG A 117 23.38 20.71 -7.87
N ARG A 118 24.19 19.72 -8.24
CA ARG A 118 25.63 19.90 -8.50
C ARG A 118 25.87 20.77 -9.73
N THR A 119 25.08 20.66 -10.79
CA THR A 119 25.18 21.56 -11.96
C THR A 119 24.75 22.98 -11.60
N ALA A 120 23.64 23.17 -10.88
CA ALA A 120 23.19 24.47 -10.41
C ALA A 120 24.21 25.14 -9.45
N GLN A 121 24.82 24.38 -8.53
CA GLN A 121 25.88 24.88 -7.65
C GLN A 121 27.15 25.25 -8.43
N LYS A 122 27.51 24.52 -9.49
CA LYS A 122 28.63 24.87 -10.37
C LYS A 122 28.38 26.16 -11.16
N VAL A 123 27.15 26.43 -11.59
CA VAL A 123 26.78 27.68 -12.27
C VAL A 123 26.89 28.87 -11.32
N THR A 124 26.39 28.74 -10.08
CA THR A 124 26.49 29.81 -9.07
C THR A 124 27.92 30.04 -8.56
N ALA A 125 28.74 28.99 -8.45
CA ALA A 125 30.16 29.11 -8.09
C ALA A 125 31.00 29.74 -9.21
N LYS A 126 30.68 29.48 -10.50
CA LYS A 126 31.34 30.14 -11.64
C LYS A 126 30.96 31.62 -11.75
N GLN A 127 29.72 32.00 -11.45
CA GLN A 127 29.30 33.40 -11.45
C GLN A 127 29.87 34.22 -10.28
N LYS A 128 30.20 33.58 -9.15
CA LYS A 128 30.90 34.24 -8.04
C LYS A 128 32.40 34.45 -8.30
N LYS A 129 33.06 33.57 -9.07
CA LYS A 129 34.49 33.72 -9.42
C LYS A 129 34.80 34.73 -10.53
N SER A 130 33.78 35.26 -11.22
CA SER A 130 33.96 36.27 -12.27
C SER A 130 33.72 37.71 -11.79
N LYS A 131 33.55 37.94 -10.48
CA LYS A 131 33.37 39.26 -9.87
C LYS A 131 34.35 39.44 -8.70
N GLU A 132 35.65 39.46 -8.98
CA GLU A 132 36.62 40.09 -8.06
C GLU A 132 37.82 40.62 -8.87
N PRO A 133 37.99 41.95 -8.95
CA PRO A 133 39.10 42.59 -9.63
C PRO A 133 40.29 42.80 -8.68
N THR A 134 41.45 42.30 -9.11
CA THR A 134 42.79 42.91 -9.00
C THR A 134 43.02 43.99 -7.93
N THR A 135 43.73 43.66 -6.85
CA THR A 135 44.77 44.54 -6.29
C THR A 135 45.97 43.71 -5.85
N LYS A 136 47.14 44.30 -6.10
CA LYS A 136 48.46 43.73 -6.19
C LYS A 136 49.24 44.07 -4.91
N GLU A 137 50.24 43.24 -4.63
CA GLU A 137 51.48 43.54 -3.90
C GLU A 137 51.37 43.65 -2.37
N LEU A 138 51.92 42.67 -1.65
CA LEU A 138 53.22 42.80 -0.97
C LEU A 138 53.55 41.49 -0.20
N ALA A 139 54.80 41.07 -0.35
CA ALA A 139 55.38 39.86 0.20
C ALA A 139 55.85 40.03 1.66
N GLY A 140 55.89 38.92 2.39
CA GLY A 140 56.44 38.77 3.74
C GLY A 140 55.77 37.55 4.38
N ASP A 141 56.24 36.33 4.16
CA ASP A 141 57.40 35.70 4.81
C ASP A 141 57.43 35.95 6.33
N VAL A 142 56.88 35.01 7.10
CA VAL A 142 57.45 34.53 8.38
C VAL A 142 56.78 33.23 8.82
N SER A 143 57.64 32.26 9.10
CA SER A 143 57.55 30.99 9.82
C SER A 143 56.67 31.02 11.08
N ASP A 144 55.82 30.01 11.30
CA ASP A 144 56.07 28.80 12.10
C ASP A 144 55.85 29.06 13.60
N GLU A 145 54.81 28.43 14.15
CA GLU A 145 54.82 27.70 15.43
C GLU A 145 53.40 27.41 15.90
N PHE A 146 53.12 26.11 16.01
CA PHE A 146 52.04 25.54 16.79
C PHE A 146 52.41 25.63 18.27
N ASP A 147 51.48 26.04 19.14
CA ASP A 147 51.17 25.19 20.29
C ASP A 147 49.76 25.45 20.85
N SER A 148 49.15 24.34 21.23
CA SER A 148 47.86 24.19 21.88
C SER A 148 48.02 24.42 23.38
N ASP A 149 47.03 25.06 24.00
CA ASP A 149 46.31 24.51 25.15
C ASP A 149 45.48 25.62 25.82
N ASN A 150 44.16 25.45 25.81
CA ASN A 150 43.39 25.79 27.00
C ASN A 150 42.07 25.01 27.04
N ALA A 151 41.83 24.40 28.19
CA ALA A 151 40.73 23.53 28.52
C ALA A 151 39.77 24.24 29.48
N GLU A 152 38.46 24.16 29.23
CA GLU A 152 37.38 24.12 30.25
C GLU A 152 36.22 23.32 29.59
N SER A 153 35.92 22.11 30.04
CA SER A 153 35.09 21.75 31.20
C SER A 153 33.62 22.15 31.03
N ASP A 154 32.79 21.21 30.55
CA ASP A 154 31.56 20.85 31.25
C ASP A 154 31.03 19.49 30.80
N GLU A 155 30.74 18.66 31.79
CA GLU A 155 30.30 17.27 31.71
C GLU A 155 28.78 17.19 31.50
N ASP A 156 28.33 16.50 30.46
CA ASP A 156 27.06 15.74 30.50
C ASP A 156 27.12 14.60 29.46
N HIS A 157 27.14 13.38 29.97
CA HIS A 157 27.30 12.13 29.24
C HIS A 157 25.96 11.66 28.66
N ASP A 158 25.79 11.79 27.34
CA ASP A 158 24.88 10.94 26.57
C ASP A 158 25.47 10.63 25.18
N ALA A 159 25.62 9.34 24.91
CA ALA A 159 26.38 8.78 23.79
C ALA A 159 25.69 8.98 22.43
N PRO A 160 26.39 9.47 21.39
CA PRO A 160 25.90 9.36 20.03
C PRO A 160 26.42 8.05 19.40
N GLU A 161 25.48 7.18 19.06
CA GLU A 161 25.69 6.00 18.23
C GLU A 161 26.38 6.39 16.92
N LYS A 162 27.52 5.74 16.64
CA LYS A 162 28.21 5.86 15.36
C LYS A 162 27.29 5.35 14.26
N ASP A 163 26.85 6.27 13.41
CA ASP A 163 26.27 6.02 12.10
C ASP A 163 27.10 5.01 11.30
N VAL A 164 26.66 3.74 11.33
CA VAL A 164 27.15 2.67 10.46
C VAL A 164 26.48 2.86 9.10
N THR A 165 26.83 3.95 8.43
CA THR A 165 26.32 4.28 7.10
C THR A 165 27.29 3.75 6.04
N ASN A 166 26.76 2.89 5.17
CA ASN A 166 27.17 2.72 3.78
C ASN A 166 28.44 1.93 3.40
N ALA A 167 29.13 1.23 4.31
CA ALA A 167 30.37 0.51 3.97
C ALA A 167 30.30 -1.04 3.97
N ASP A 168 29.27 -1.67 4.54
CA ASP A 168 29.29 -3.13 4.84
C ASP A 168 28.47 -4.05 3.89
N PHE A 169 27.95 -3.53 2.77
CA PHE A 169 27.30 -4.35 1.73
C PHE A 169 28.22 -4.61 0.54
N SER A 170 29.32 -5.34 0.76
CA SER A 170 30.34 -5.65 -0.26
C SER A 170 30.11 -6.97 -1.02
N ALA A 171 28.93 -7.62 -0.87
CA ALA A 171 28.61 -8.91 -1.50
C ALA A 171 27.57 -8.85 -2.65
N ALA A 172 27.18 -7.66 -3.12
CA ALA A 172 26.33 -7.49 -4.30
C ALA A 172 27.19 -7.26 -5.55
N PRO A 173 26.87 -7.86 -6.73
CA PRO A 173 27.59 -7.60 -7.95
C PRO A 173 27.46 -6.11 -8.30
N ARG A 174 28.59 -5.40 -8.41
CA ARG A 174 28.64 -4.01 -8.83
C ARG A 174 28.10 -3.93 -10.27
N PRO A 175 26.96 -3.27 -10.54
CA PRO A 175 26.46 -3.14 -11.92
C PRO A 175 27.41 -2.33 -12.81
N ALA A 176 28.28 -1.52 -12.21
CA ALA A 176 29.36 -0.81 -12.90
C ALA A 176 30.51 -1.71 -13.39
N ALA A 177 30.55 -3.00 -12.99
CA ALA A 177 31.53 -3.97 -13.50
C ALA A 177 30.96 -4.84 -14.64
N LEU A 178 29.65 -4.76 -14.91
CA LEU A 178 29.02 -5.41 -16.08
C LEU A 178 28.92 -4.49 -17.29
N LEU A 179 29.11 -3.18 -17.09
CA LEU A 179 29.20 -2.19 -18.15
C LEU A 179 30.69 -1.94 -18.39
N GLN A 180 31.15 -2.10 -19.64
CA GLN A 180 32.51 -1.89 -20.15
C GLN A 180 33.43 -3.12 -20.25
N SER A 181 33.20 -3.93 -21.29
CA SER A 181 34.26 -4.75 -21.93
C SER A 181 34.15 -4.66 -23.46
N ALA A 182 34.31 -3.45 -24.00
CA ALA A 182 34.46 -3.23 -25.44
C ALA A 182 35.23 -1.91 -25.65
N GLY A 183 36.56 -1.96 -25.55
CA GLY A 183 37.41 -0.83 -25.93
C GLY A 183 38.57 -0.55 -24.97
N ALA A 184 39.76 -0.95 -25.39
CA ALA A 184 41.05 -0.27 -25.18
C ALA A 184 41.52 0.06 -23.74
N MET A 185 42.42 -0.80 -23.26
CA MET A 185 43.79 -0.45 -22.82
C MET A 185 44.05 0.97 -22.26
N LYS A 186 44.28 1.06 -20.93
CA LYS A 186 45.55 1.50 -20.27
C LYS A 186 45.28 1.89 -18.81
N LYS A 187 46.07 1.30 -17.89
CA LYS A 187 46.80 1.91 -16.75
C LYS A 187 46.04 2.98 -15.93
N GLU A 188 45.86 2.92 -14.62
CA GLU A 188 46.73 2.47 -13.53
C GLU A 188 45.91 2.09 -12.29
N ALA A 189 46.47 1.17 -11.50
CA ALA A 189 45.98 0.77 -10.20
C ALA A 189 46.38 1.81 -9.14
N ALA A 190 45.39 2.37 -8.44
CA ALA A 190 45.62 3.11 -7.21
C ALA A 190 44.58 2.75 -6.13
N THR A 191 45.05 1.95 -5.18
CA THR A 191 44.90 2.18 -3.74
C THR A 191 43.50 2.17 -3.12
N SER A 192 43.10 1.02 -2.57
CA SER A 192 42.41 0.98 -1.28
C SER A 192 42.92 -0.22 -0.47
N LYS A 193 43.86 0.08 0.44
CA LYS A 193 44.42 -0.84 1.44
C LYS A 193 43.37 -1.09 2.53
N SER A 194 42.90 -2.32 2.69
CA SER A 194 42.35 -2.80 3.97
C SER A 194 43.36 -3.73 4.64
N ARG A 195 43.65 -3.45 5.91
CA ARG A 195 44.61 -4.16 6.75
C ARG A 195 44.21 -5.64 6.89
N SER A 196 45.00 -6.54 6.32
CA SER A 196 45.05 -7.94 6.77
C SER A 196 46.44 -8.23 7.31
N THR A 197 46.44 -8.72 8.54
CA THR A 197 47.61 -9.13 9.32
C THR A 197 48.40 -10.22 8.60
N ALA A 198 49.72 -10.21 8.80
CA ALA A 198 50.80 -10.89 8.10
C ALA A 198 50.77 -12.45 7.97
N SER A 199 49.62 -13.11 7.98
CA SER A 199 49.50 -14.54 7.63
C SER A 199 48.66 -14.67 6.36
N GLY A 200 49.23 -15.20 5.28
CA GLY A 200 48.57 -15.44 3.99
C GLY A 200 47.43 -16.47 3.99
N ALA A 201 46.75 -16.66 5.12
CA ALA A 201 45.59 -17.52 5.25
C ALA A 201 44.30 -16.71 5.02
N TYR A 202 43.56 -17.09 3.97
CA TYR A 202 42.23 -16.56 3.69
C TYR A 202 41.27 -16.88 4.85
N LYS A 203 40.70 -15.84 5.48
CA LYS A 203 39.60 -15.96 6.45
C LYS A 203 38.31 -15.43 5.80
N PRO A 204 37.28 -16.27 5.57
CA PRO A 204 36.02 -15.79 5.02
C PRO A 204 35.34 -14.81 5.98
N PRO A 205 34.64 -13.78 5.48
CA PRO A 205 33.94 -12.82 6.32
C PRO A 205 32.84 -13.52 7.14
N ARG A 206 32.78 -13.21 8.43
CA ARG A 206 31.70 -13.67 9.32
C ARG A 206 30.47 -12.80 9.10
N ILE A 207 29.54 -13.24 8.26
CA ILE A 207 28.24 -12.60 8.05
C ILE A 207 27.30 -13.04 9.19
N THR A 208 26.81 -12.11 10.01
CA THR A 208 25.68 -12.39 10.91
C THR A 208 24.43 -12.61 10.06
N PRO A 209 23.59 -13.62 10.32
CA PRO A 209 22.42 -13.89 9.51
C PRO A 209 21.45 -12.69 9.60
N THR A 210 21.40 -11.90 8.54
CA THR A 210 20.41 -10.83 8.37
C THR A 210 19.15 -11.43 7.75
N ALA A 211 18.03 -11.33 8.46
CA ALA A 211 16.74 -11.74 7.94
C ALA A 211 16.38 -10.90 6.70
N MET A 212 16.03 -11.55 5.60
CA MET A 212 15.52 -10.87 4.40
C MET A 212 14.31 -9.99 4.78
N PRO A 213 14.26 -8.72 4.36
CA PRO A 213 13.06 -7.90 4.51
C PRO A 213 11.97 -8.54 3.64
N VAL A 214 11.07 -9.29 4.29
CA VAL A 214 9.86 -9.79 3.65
C VAL A 214 9.00 -8.54 3.37
N PRO A 215 8.55 -8.29 2.13
CA PRO A 215 7.55 -7.23 1.90
C PRO A 215 6.39 -7.46 2.86
N ALA A 216 5.63 -6.43 3.25
CA ALA A 216 4.48 -6.56 4.15
C ALA A 216 3.41 -7.51 3.58
N THR A 217 3.67 -8.82 3.67
CA THR A 217 2.86 -9.91 3.14
C THR A 217 2.16 -10.49 4.33
N GLN A 218 0.94 -10.00 4.56
CA GLN A 218 -0.18 -10.67 5.20
C GLN A 218 -0.03 -11.27 6.62
N ARG A 219 1.17 -11.40 7.20
CA ARG A 219 1.37 -12.05 8.51
C ARG A 219 0.80 -11.26 9.67
N ASP A 220 0.70 -9.93 9.55
CA ASP A 220 -0.05 -9.09 10.51
C ASP A 220 -1.53 -8.90 10.13
N ARG A 221 -1.94 -9.39 8.94
CA ARG A 221 -3.34 -9.51 8.51
C ARG A 221 -3.89 -10.93 8.67
N ASP A 222 -3.13 -11.83 9.29
CA ASP A 222 -3.67 -13.07 9.83
C ASP A 222 -4.61 -12.67 10.98
N ALA A 223 -5.83 -12.27 10.60
CA ALA A 223 -6.93 -11.97 11.49
C ALA A 223 -6.94 -13.08 12.53
N PRO A 224 -6.76 -12.75 13.82
CA PRO A 224 -6.38 -13.69 14.86
C PRO A 224 -7.30 -14.90 14.74
N ALA A 225 -6.72 -16.03 14.31
CA ALA A 225 -7.37 -17.26 13.87
C ALA A 225 -8.87 -17.24 14.19
N ARG A 226 -9.69 -16.77 13.21
CA ARG A 226 -11.12 -16.42 13.36
C ARG A 226 -11.70 -17.12 14.59
N LYS A 227 -11.78 -16.41 15.73
CA LYS A 227 -12.31 -16.95 16.99
C LYS A 227 -13.54 -17.77 16.62
N ARG A 228 -13.50 -19.10 16.85
CA ARG A 228 -14.46 -20.07 16.29
C ARG A 228 -15.88 -19.51 16.48
N LYS A 229 -16.46 -19.00 15.40
CA LYS A 229 -17.84 -18.52 15.43
C LYS A 229 -18.72 -19.72 15.72
N SER A 230 -19.69 -19.55 16.59
CA SER A 230 -20.66 -20.59 16.90
C SER A 230 -21.65 -20.65 15.74
N GLN A 231 -21.61 -21.76 14.99
CA GLN A 231 -22.50 -22.02 13.84
C GLN A 231 -23.96 -21.72 14.14
N LEU A 232 -24.47 -22.15 15.30
CA LEU A 232 -25.87 -21.92 15.69
C LEU A 232 -26.21 -20.44 15.98
N LEU A 233 -25.24 -19.62 16.42
CA LEU A 233 -25.49 -18.17 16.51
C LEU A 233 -25.49 -17.54 15.13
N ASP A 234 -24.61 -17.98 14.23
CA ASP A 234 -24.58 -17.46 12.85
C ASP A 234 -25.88 -17.86 12.10
N GLU A 235 -26.36 -19.09 12.27
CA GLU A 235 -27.65 -19.55 11.76
C GLU A 235 -28.81 -18.72 12.32
N TYR A 236 -28.90 -18.54 13.65
CA TYR A 236 -29.93 -17.71 14.28
C TYR A 236 -29.88 -16.25 13.82
N ILE A 237 -28.69 -15.66 13.74
CA ILE A 237 -28.53 -14.27 13.27
C ILE A 237 -29.06 -14.14 11.86
N ASP A 238 -28.75 -15.09 11.01
CA ASP A 238 -29.04 -14.95 9.60
C ASP A 238 -30.45 -15.45 9.19
N GLU A 239 -31.10 -16.34 9.96
CA GLU A 239 -32.48 -16.79 9.72
C GLU A 239 -33.52 -15.91 10.41
N GLU A 240 -33.26 -15.53 11.67
CA GLU A 240 -34.27 -14.88 12.53
C GLU A 240 -34.00 -13.39 12.76
N LEU A 241 -32.74 -12.98 12.89
CA LEU A 241 -32.40 -11.59 13.26
C LEU A 241 -32.17 -10.70 12.04
N SER A 242 -31.60 -11.25 10.97
CA SER A 242 -31.24 -10.52 9.76
C SER A 242 -32.43 -10.43 8.82
N THR A 243 -32.74 -9.21 8.37
CA THR A 243 -33.75 -8.96 7.34
C THR A 243 -33.23 -9.21 5.92
N ALA A 244 -31.96 -9.60 5.77
CA ALA A 244 -31.34 -9.81 4.47
C ALA A 244 -31.73 -11.17 3.86
N PRO A 245 -32.11 -11.23 2.58
CA PRO A 245 -32.42 -12.50 1.92
C PRO A 245 -31.15 -13.36 1.75
N ARG A 246 -31.22 -14.64 2.10
CA ARG A 246 -30.14 -15.62 1.89
C ARG A 246 -30.26 -16.35 0.56
N ALA A 247 -29.12 -16.55 -0.10
CA ALA A 247 -29.04 -17.29 -1.36
C ALA A 247 -29.13 -18.81 -1.12
N GLN A 248 -30.34 -19.35 -1.17
CA GLN A 248 -30.58 -20.79 -1.16
C GLN A 248 -30.22 -21.42 -2.52
N PRO A 249 -29.59 -22.61 -2.54
CA PRO A 249 -29.29 -23.30 -3.79
C PRO A 249 -30.55 -23.88 -4.44
N SER A 250 -30.49 -24.17 -5.73
CA SER A 250 -31.52 -24.99 -6.38
C SER A 250 -31.49 -26.41 -5.81
N ILE A 251 -32.68 -26.95 -5.49
CA ILE A 251 -32.87 -28.22 -4.74
C ILE A 251 -32.13 -29.40 -5.41
N GLY A 252 -32.11 -29.43 -6.75
CA GLY A 252 -31.45 -30.47 -7.54
C GLY A 252 -30.05 -30.12 -8.03
N SER A 253 -29.44 -29.04 -7.57
CA SER A 253 -28.10 -28.65 -8.01
C SER A 253 -27.03 -29.61 -7.46
N ASN A 254 -25.90 -29.71 -8.16
CA ASN A 254 -24.75 -30.49 -7.70
C ASN A 254 -24.19 -30.01 -6.34
N HIS A 255 -24.59 -28.82 -5.88
CA HIS A 255 -24.21 -28.20 -4.60
C HIS A 255 -25.10 -28.60 -3.41
N THR A 256 -26.13 -29.41 -3.62
CA THR A 256 -27.00 -29.94 -2.54
C THR A 256 -26.84 -31.45 -2.41
N ILE A 257 -26.85 -32.18 -3.53
CA ILE A 257 -26.86 -33.65 -3.54
C ILE A 257 -25.48 -34.18 -3.91
N VAL A 258 -24.85 -34.89 -2.96
CA VAL A 258 -23.57 -35.57 -3.18
C VAL A 258 -23.81 -36.94 -3.80
N LYS A 259 -23.14 -37.22 -4.93
CA LYS A 259 -23.05 -38.56 -5.56
C LYS A 259 -24.41 -39.28 -5.67
N HIS A 260 -25.38 -38.65 -6.32
CA HIS A 260 -26.70 -39.24 -6.58
C HIS A 260 -27.46 -39.66 -5.32
N GLY A 261 -27.38 -38.86 -4.24
CA GLY A 261 -28.14 -39.08 -3.00
C GLY A 261 -27.41 -39.88 -1.93
N ARG A 262 -26.10 -40.16 -2.09
CA ARG A 262 -25.30 -40.77 -1.01
C ARG A 262 -25.09 -39.84 0.18
N GLY A 263 -25.26 -38.53 -0.02
CA GLY A 263 -25.18 -37.54 1.04
C GLY A 263 -25.76 -36.21 0.59
N ALA A 264 -26.00 -35.33 1.55
CA ALA A 264 -26.36 -33.95 1.31
C ALA A 264 -25.20 -33.05 1.75
N MET A 265 -24.97 -31.95 1.05
CA MET A 265 -23.97 -30.96 1.43
C MET A 265 -24.54 -30.00 2.46
N SER A 266 -23.82 -29.82 3.56
CA SER A 266 -24.06 -28.75 4.53
C SER A 266 -23.90 -27.36 3.92
N THR A 267 -24.50 -26.34 4.55
CA THR A 267 -24.19 -24.93 4.30
C THR A 267 -22.68 -24.67 4.31
N ARG A 268 -21.96 -25.22 5.30
CA ARG A 268 -20.50 -25.09 5.43
C ARG A 268 -19.76 -25.78 4.29
N ASP A 269 -20.21 -26.96 3.87
CA ASP A 269 -19.55 -27.70 2.79
C ASP A 269 -19.78 -27.01 1.44
N ARG A 270 -20.96 -26.43 1.24
CA ARG A 270 -21.29 -25.61 0.06
C ARG A 270 -20.42 -24.35 -0.01
N GLU A 271 -20.16 -23.69 1.12
CA GLU A 271 -19.25 -22.54 1.17
C GLU A 271 -17.81 -22.95 0.82
N ASN A 272 -17.32 -24.08 1.34
CA ASN A 272 -15.98 -24.58 1.01
C ASN A 272 -15.85 -24.94 -0.49
N GLU A 273 -16.89 -25.50 -1.10
CA GLU A 273 -16.91 -25.77 -2.54
C GLU A 273 -16.96 -24.50 -3.38
N ARG A 274 -17.71 -23.48 -2.94
CA ARG A 274 -17.71 -22.16 -3.58
C ARG A 274 -16.33 -21.52 -3.50
N GLU A 275 -15.65 -21.59 -2.34
CA GLU A 275 -14.27 -21.08 -2.20
C GLU A 275 -13.29 -21.84 -3.11
N ARG A 276 -13.44 -23.16 -3.25
CA ARG A 276 -12.66 -23.97 -4.19
C ARG A 276 -12.91 -23.52 -5.64
N ALA A 277 -14.17 -23.35 -6.04
CA ALA A 277 -14.52 -22.91 -7.39
C ALA A 277 -13.99 -21.49 -7.68
N GLU A 278 -14.17 -20.54 -6.75
CA GLU A 278 -13.63 -19.20 -6.86
C GLU A 278 -12.11 -19.19 -7.01
N TYR A 279 -11.39 -20.05 -6.29
CA TYR A 279 -9.94 -20.16 -6.42
C TYR A 279 -9.54 -20.68 -7.81
N GLU A 280 -10.21 -21.72 -8.30
CA GLU A 280 -9.95 -22.30 -9.62
C GLU A 280 -10.24 -21.30 -10.75
N GLU A 281 -11.30 -20.50 -10.63
CA GLU A 281 -11.65 -19.45 -11.59
C GLU A 281 -10.69 -18.27 -11.54
N ARG A 282 -10.30 -17.82 -10.34
CA ARG A 282 -9.36 -16.70 -10.19
C ARG A 282 -7.96 -17.02 -10.71
N ASN A 283 -7.51 -18.26 -10.52
CA ASN A 283 -6.14 -18.68 -10.89
C ASN A 283 -6.09 -19.48 -12.19
N PHE A 284 -7.24 -19.83 -12.77
CA PHE A 284 -7.37 -20.65 -13.98
C PHE A 284 -6.64 -22.01 -13.89
N VAL A 285 -6.54 -22.59 -12.69
CA VAL A 285 -5.88 -23.88 -12.41
C VAL A 285 -6.80 -24.73 -11.55
N ARG A 286 -7.03 -25.99 -11.95
CA ARG A 286 -7.82 -26.96 -11.19
C ARG A 286 -7.04 -27.50 -10.01
N LEU A 287 -7.68 -27.57 -8.84
CA LEU A 287 -7.06 -28.17 -7.66
C LEU A 287 -7.10 -29.71 -7.78
N PRO A 288 -6.00 -30.40 -7.44
CA PRO A 288 -6.01 -31.85 -7.39
C PRO A 288 -7.00 -32.33 -6.32
N ALA A 289 -7.58 -33.51 -6.54
CA ALA A 289 -8.40 -34.15 -5.52
C ALA A 289 -7.59 -34.33 -4.23
N GLU A 290 -8.25 -34.16 -3.08
CA GLU A 290 -7.61 -34.20 -1.76
C GLU A 290 -6.72 -35.43 -1.59
N SER A 291 -5.46 -35.15 -1.25
CA SER A 291 -4.45 -36.17 -1.01
C SER A 291 -4.82 -37.04 0.19
N LYS A 292 -4.28 -38.27 0.25
CA LYS A 292 -4.46 -39.15 1.42
C LYS A 292 -3.99 -38.47 2.73
N ALA A 293 -2.97 -37.62 2.65
CA ALA A 293 -2.45 -36.86 3.78
C ALA A 293 -3.45 -35.79 4.28
N GLU A 294 -4.08 -35.05 3.37
CA GLU A 294 -5.10 -34.05 3.70
C GLU A 294 -6.35 -34.69 4.29
N LYS A 295 -6.82 -35.80 3.70
CA LYS A 295 -7.94 -36.58 4.25
C LYS A 295 -7.65 -37.05 5.67
N ARG A 296 -6.44 -37.57 5.93
CA ARG A 296 -6.02 -37.96 7.28
C ARG A 296 -5.96 -36.77 8.23
N LYS A 297 -5.48 -35.61 7.78
CA LYS A 297 -5.42 -34.37 8.57
C LYS A 297 -6.81 -33.83 8.89
N ALA A 298 -7.75 -33.88 7.96
CA ALA A 298 -9.16 -33.51 8.18
C ALA A 298 -9.82 -34.43 9.21
N ARG A 299 -9.56 -35.74 9.13
CA ARG A 299 -9.99 -36.71 10.15
C ARG A 299 -9.39 -36.42 11.52
N LEU A 300 -8.08 -36.17 11.59
CA LEU A 300 -7.39 -35.83 12.84
C LEU A 300 -7.86 -34.51 13.46
N ARG A 301 -8.29 -33.54 12.65
CA ARG A 301 -8.90 -32.28 13.13
C ARG A 301 -10.31 -32.47 13.69
N GLY A 302 -10.88 -33.68 13.62
CA GLY A 302 -12.26 -33.95 13.99
C GLY A 302 -13.26 -33.31 13.01
N GLU A 303 -12.81 -32.85 11.85
CA GLU A 303 -13.70 -32.25 10.86
C GLU A 303 -14.50 -33.31 10.10
N ALA A 304 -14.00 -34.54 10.02
CA ALA A 304 -14.63 -35.61 9.26
C ALA A 304 -15.32 -36.69 10.12
N ASP A 305 -14.84 -37.00 11.32
CA ASP A 305 -15.33 -38.17 12.08
C ASP A 305 -16.46 -37.85 13.09
N SER A 306 -16.89 -36.60 13.26
CA SER A 306 -17.94 -36.24 14.25
C SER A 306 -18.93 -35.17 13.77
N ARG A 307 -19.19 -35.11 12.45
CA ARG A 307 -20.25 -34.25 11.93
C ARG A 307 -21.53 -35.06 11.76
N ASP A 308 -22.48 -34.81 12.64
CA ASP A 308 -23.87 -35.27 12.51
C ASP A 308 -24.59 -34.46 11.42
N LEU A 309 -24.38 -34.84 10.15
CA LEU A 309 -25.15 -34.31 9.03
C LEU A 309 -26.43 -35.12 8.87
N PHE A 310 -27.58 -34.44 8.90
CA PHE A 310 -28.87 -35.05 8.60
C PHE A 310 -29.64 -34.14 7.65
N GLY A 311 -30.08 -34.68 6.50
CA GLY A 311 -30.88 -33.91 5.53
C GLY A 311 -30.17 -32.75 4.84
N GLY A 312 -28.86 -32.57 5.04
CA GLY A 312 -28.10 -31.41 4.56
C GLY A 312 -27.98 -30.29 5.60
N GLU A 313 -28.54 -30.49 6.79
CA GLU A 313 -28.34 -29.65 7.96
C GLU A 313 -27.25 -30.24 8.86
N ASP A 314 -26.48 -29.36 9.49
CA ASP A 314 -25.41 -29.70 10.42
C ASP A 314 -25.91 -29.66 11.86
N TRP A 315 -26.15 -30.82 12.46
CA TRP A 315 -26.50 -30.93 13.89
C TRP A 315 -25.25 -30.92 14.79
N THR A 316 -24.09 -30.70 14.17
CA THR A 316 -22.79 -30.79 14.79
C THR A 316 -22.65 -29.69 15.84
N GLY A 317 -22.52 -30.09 17.10
CA GLY A 317 -22.23 -29.18 18.20
C GLY A 317 -23.36 -28.89 19.17
N LEU A 318 -24.52 -29.53 19.02
CA LEU A 318 -25.53 -29.61 20.09
C LEU A 318 -24.92 -30.11 21.41
N GLY A 319 -24.04 -31.11 21.36
CA GLY A 319 -23.39 -31.67 22.56
C GLY A 319 -22.45 -30.72 23.32
N GLY A 320 -22.08 -29.57 22.74
CA GLY A 320 -21.26 -28.55 23.41
C GLY A 320 -21.82 -27.14 23.22
N LEU A 321 -23.13 -27.06 22.97
CA LEU A 321 -23.82 -25.86 22.54
C LEU A 321 -23.76 -24.76 23.59
N GLY A 322 -24.15 -25.12 24.82
CA GLY A 322 -24.19 -24.20 25.94
C GLY A 322 -22.82 -23.56 26.18
N ASP A 323 -21.77 -24.37 26.25
CA ASP A 323 -20.42 -23.89 26.52
C ASP A 323 -19.86 -22.97 25.43
N ARG A 324 -20.11 -23.28 24.16
CA ARG A 324 -19.61 -22.45 23.05
C ARG A 324 -20.36 -21.13 22.95
N ILE A 325 -21.69 -21.16 23.00
CA ILE A 325 -22.51 -19.94 22.99
C ILE A 325 -22.18 -19.08 24.20
N ASN A 326 -22.08 -19.67 25.39
CA ASN A 326 -21.72 -18.92 26.58
C ASN A 326 -20.33 -18.31 26.46
N ARG A 327 -19.34 -18.99 25.88
CA ARG A 327 -18.00 -18.40 25.67
C ARG A 327 -18.00 -17.28 24.63
N THR A 328 -18.76 -17.39 23.55
CA THR A 328 -18.82 -16.34 22.52
C THR A 328 -19.58 -15.11 23.03
N VAL A 329 -20.71 -15.32 23.70
CA VAL A 329 -21.55 -14.25 24.27
C VAL A 329 -20.89 -13.63 25.50
N ALA A 330 -20.38 -14.43 26.44
CA ALA A 330 -19.70 -13.91 27.64
C ALA A 330 -18.30 -13.36 27.34
N GLY A 331 -17.66 -13.79 26.25
CA GLY A 331 -16.42 -13.17 25.78
C GLY A 331 -16.62 -11.68 25.48
N ARG A 332 -17.79 -11.33 24.91
CA ARG A 332 -18.18 -9.95 24.67
C ARG A 332 -18.33 -9.15 25.95
N SER A 333 -18.83 -9.74 27.04
CA SER A 333 -18.94 -9.07 28.35
C SER A 333 -17.62 -8.98 29.13
N ARG A 334 -16.61 -9.79 28.77
CA ARG A 334 -15.29 -9.77 29.44
C ARG A 334 -14.40 -8.60 29.00
N GLU A 335 -14.48 -8.19 27.74
CA GLU A 335 -13.84 -6.94 27.27
C GLU A 335 -14.48 -5.69 27.93
N GLU A 336 -15.71 -5.79 28.46
CA GLU A 336 -16.44 -4.69 29.12
C GLU A 336 -16.11 -4.48 30.61
N LYS A 337 -15.03 -5.10 31.10
CA LYS A 337 -14.57 -4.92 32.48
C LYS A 337 -13.66 -3.71 32.68
N THR A 338 -13.47 -2.87 31.68
CA THR A 338 -12.75 -1.61 31.76
C THR A 338 -13.71 -0.47 32.15
N SER A 339 -13.40 0.22 33.25
CA SER A 339 -13.97 1.49 33.74
C SER A 339 -15.51 1.66 33.84
N LEU A 340 -16.00 2.05 35.03
CA LEU A 340 -17.40 2.49 35.25
C LEU A 340 -17.83 3.60 34.27
N LEU A 341 -16.89 4.41 33.79
CA LEU A 341 -17.14 5.47 32.82
C LEU A 341 -17.54 4.90 31.46
N GLU A 342 -16.89 3.83 30.98
CA GLU A 342 -17.25 3.19 29.71
C GLU A 342 -18.63 2.55 29.79
N ARG A 343 -18.97 1.94 30.94
CA ARG A 343 -20.34 1.43 31.19
C ARG A 343 -21.38 2.54 31.17
N ARG A 344 -21.07 3.72 31.73
CA ARG A 344 -21.97 4.88 31.71
C ARG A 344 -22.12 5.47 30.30
N GLN A 345 -21.03 5.55 29.55
CA GLN A 345 -21.05 6.03 28.16
C GLN A 345 -21.87 5.11 27.25
N LYS A 346 -21.74 3.78 27.39
CA LYS A 346 -22.55 2.81 26.65
C LYS A 346 -24.05 2.94 26.93
N ARG A 347 -24.43 3.23 28.17
CA ARG A 347 -25.84 3.44 28.55
C ARG A 347 -26.41 4.80 28.09
N GLY A 348 -25.57 5.75 27.69
CA GLY A 348 -25.96 7.14 27.44
C GLY A 348 -26.00 7.57 25.98
N ARG A 349 -25.74 6.67 25.01
CA ARG A 349 -25.55 7.03 23.60
C ARG A 349 -26.80 6.85 22.70
N ASP A 350 -27.90 6.36 23.25
CA ASP A 350 -29.13 6.07 22.47
C ASP A 350 -30.25 7.12 22.61
N THR A 351 -29.91 8.38 22.92
CA THR A 351 -30.86 9.50 22.80
C THR A 351 -30.67 10.21 21.45
N GLN A 352 -30.96 9.51 20.35
CA GLN A 352 -31.23 10.12 19.04
C GLN A 352 -32.76 10.19 18.83
N ASP A 353 -33.24 11.41 18.67
CA ASP A 353 -34.50 11.82 18.02
C ASP A 353 -35.75 10.95 18.21
N GLY A 354 -36.49 11.26 19.28
CA GLY A 354 -37.91 10.95 19.40
C GLY A 354 -38.60 12.06 20.20
N PRO A 355 -39.79 12.55 19.81
CA PRO A 355 -40.46 13.67 20.46
C PRO A 355 -41.12 13.17 21.75
N ARG A 356 -40.35 13.02 22.82
CA ARG A 356 -40.86 12.71 24.16
C ARG A 356 -40.15 13.57 25.21
N GLY A 357 -40.67 14.78 25.39
CA GLY A 357 -41.46 15.11 26.59
C GLY A 357 -40.83 15.07 27.99
N ASP A 358 -39.57 14.68 28.18
CA ASP A 358 -38.88 14.77 29.48
C ASP A 358 -37.53 15.47 29.30
N GLY A 359 -37.62 16.79 29.13
CA GLY A 359 -36.50 17.70 28.96
C GLY A 359 -35.70 17.85 30.25
N VAL A 360 -34.74 16.96 30.48
CA VAL A 360 -33.56 17.29 31.29
C VAL A 360 -32.75 18.28 30.47
N GLY A 361 -33.13 19.56 30.61
CA GLY A 361 -32.73 20.64 29.73
C GLY A 361 -31.22 20.74 29.59
N LEU A 362 -30.77 21.11 28.40
CA LEU A 362 -29.39 21.38 28.00
C LEU A 362 -28.65 22.42 28.89
N GLY A 363 -29.30 22.92 29.96
CA GLY A 363 -28.75 23.78 31.02
C GLY A 363 -28.72 23.15 32.42
N GLU A 364 -29.40 22.04 32.71
CA GLU A 364 -29.41 21.45 34.06
C GLU A 364 -28.03 20.97 34.52
N SER A 365 -27.22 20.44 33.60
CA SER A 365 -25.84 20.06 33.89
C SER A 365 -24.98 21.27 34.23
N PHE A 366 -25.25 22.42 33.60
CA PHE A 366 -24.59 23.69 33.89
C PHE A 366 -25.05 24.27 35.22
N GLU A 367 -26.36 24.24 35.52
CA GLU A 367 -26.92 24.69 36.80
C GLU A 367 -26.45 23.82 37.98
N LYS A 368 -26.40 22.49 37.80
CA LYS A 368 -25.80 21.57 38.79
C LYS A 368 -24.33 21.90 39.03
N ARG A 369 -23.54 22.15 37.97
CA ARG A 369 -22.14 22.58 38.09
C ARG A 369 -22.00 23.92 38.81
N ARG A 370 -22.85 24.90 38.47
CA ARG A 370 -22.90 26.22 39.10
C ARG A 370 -23.21 26.11 40.59
N LYS A 371 -24.24 25.34 40.96
CA LYS A 371 -24.63 25.10 42.35
C LYS A 371 -23.52 24.45 43.16
N VAL A 372 -22.82 23.45 42.60
CA VAL A 372 -21.68 22.79 43.25
C VAL A 372 -20.48 23.74 43.41
N MET A 373 -20.18 24.57 42.41
CA MET A 373 -19.13 25.60 42.51
C MET A 373 -19.45 26.62 43.59
N GLN A 374 -20.70 27.07 43.69
CA GLN A 374 -21.13 28.04 44.68
C GLN A 374 -21.04 27.45 46.10
N GLN A 375 -21.50 26.22 46.31
CA GLN A 375 -21.32 25.50 47.59
C GLN A 375 -19.84 25.33 47.99
N ARG A 376 -18.94 25.13 47.01
CA ARG A 376 -17.49 25.06 47.27
C ARG A 376 -16.90 26.41 47.67
N LEU A 377 -17.39 27.51 47.08
CA LEU A 377 -16.98 28.86 47.45
C LEU A 377 -17.47 29.22 48.87
N ASP A 378 -18.73 28.92 49.19
CA ASP A 378 -19.31 29.17 50.52
C ASP A 378 -18.58 28.37 51.61
N LYS A 379 -18.22 27.11 51.30
CA LYS A 379 -17.43 26.27 52.22
C LYS A 379 -15.98 26.77 52.38
N LYS A 380 -15.46 27.52 51.42
CA LYS A 380 -14.10 28.11 51.47
C LYS A 380 -14.11 29.47 52.19
N SER A 381 -15.18 30.26 52.07
CA SER A 381 -15.34 31.52 52.82
C SER A 381 -15.61 31.24 54.30
N GLY A 382 -16.45 30.25 54.63
CA GLY A 382 -16.71 29.84 56.02
C GLY A 382 -15.56 29.16 56.75
N ARG A 383 -14.41 28.95 56.08
CA ARG A 383 -13.20 28.35 56.67
C ARG A 383 -12.06 29.37 56.83
N LYS A 384 -12.30 30.63 56.46
CA LYS A 384 -11.33 31.75 56.51
C LYS A 384 -11.78 32.93 57.38
N GLY A 385 -12.96 32.86 58.00
CA GLY A 385 -13.35 33.65 59.17
C GLY A 385 -13.41 32.72 60.37
#